data_AF-A0A2D9IU60-F1
#
_entry.id   AF-A0A2D9IU60-F1
#
_cell.length_a   1.000
_cell.length_b   1.000
_cell.length_c   1.000
_cell.angle_alpha   90.00
_cell.angle_beta   90.00
_cell.angle_gamma   90.00
#
_symmetry.space_group_name_H-M   'P 1'
#
loop_
_entity.id
_entity.type
_entity.pdbx_description
1 polymer ?
#
loop_
_entity_poly.entity_id
_entity_poly.type
_entity_poly.pdbx_seq_one_letter_code
_entity_poly.pdbx_strand_id
1 'polypeptide(L)'
;VFFIGPLRGLSVGGKLKNSLHELHVITLETAFVLRTFFFVVFGVTISISSLFDYRYGLLSLLIVVILFAVRWIMLRVFSGKDITPQLWIAPRGLITVLLFFSIPNGWVDVHGEMLNEYNSKFDCTIAFFDQGILLYTILLTSIIMTISLIMTRGEKVKDVLLDSIKLKSGDNKVVSKIEEALSDNHQHIDEQQ
;
A
#
# COMPACT_ATOMS: atom_id res chain seq x y z
N VAL A 1 -9.46 -26.29 3.23
CA VAL A 1 -9.73 -27.16 4.41
C VAL A 1 -9.70 -26.27 5.64
N PHE A 2 -10.83 -25.66 6.06
CA PHE A 2 -10.82 -24.65 7.14
C PHE A 2 -12.07 -24.71 8.04
N PHE A 3 -12.67 -25.89 8.22
CA PHE A 3 -13.68 -26.12 9.25
C PHE A 3 -13.59 -27.57 9.72
N ILE A 4 -12.88 -27.79 10.82
CA ILE A 4 -12.83 -29.06 11.55
C ILE A 4 -13.56 -28.81 12.88
N GLY A 5 -14.67 -29.52 13.12
CA GLY A 5 -15.33 -29.58 14.44
C GLY A 5 -16.84 -29.24 14.48
N PRO A 6 -17.44 -29.29 15.69
CA PRO A 6 -18.90 -29.17 15.95
C PRO A 6 -19.47 -27.77 15.63
N LEU A 7 -18.62 -26.81 15.28
CA LEU A 7 -18.99 -25.46 14.87
C LEU A 7 -19.63 -25.38 13.48
N ARG A 8 -19.68 -26.49 12.73
CA ARG A 8 -20.38 -26.59 11.44
C ARG A 8 -21.91 -26.37 11.56
N GLY A 9 -22.49 -26.48 12.76
CA GLY A 9 -23.93 -26.28 13.02
C GLY A 9 -24.38 -24.83 13.21
N LEU A 10 -23.47 -23.87 13.43
CA LEU A 10 -23.80 -22.45 13.69
C LEU A 10 -23.67 -21.54 12.45
N SER A 11 -23.45 -22.12 11.27
CA SER A 11 -23.36 -21.37 10.02
C SER A 11 -24.74 -20.87 9.57
N VAL A 12 -25.21 -19.77 10.19
CA VAL A 12 -26.29 -18.91 9.66
C VAL A 12 -25.73 -18.17 8.43
N GLY A 13 -25.61 -18.90 7.33
CA GLY A 13 -24.72 -18.62 6.19
C GLY A 13 -25.14 -17.53 5.20
N GLY A 14 -26.21 -16.78 5.45
CA GLY A 14 -26.68 -15.72 4.54
C GLY A 14 -26.44 -14.31 5.05
N LYS A 15 -26.95 -13.99 6.25
CA LYS A 15 -26.95 -12.62 6.81
C LYS A 15 -25.59 -12.21 7.38
N LEU A 16 -24.84 -13.14 7.98
CA LEU A 16 -23.50 -12.84 8.51
C LEU A 16 -22.53 -12.45 7.39
N LYS A 17 -22.55 -13.13 6.23
CA LYS A 17 -21.60 -12.82 5.15
C LYS A 17 -21.74 -11.39 4.63
N ASN A 18 -22.96 -10.86 4.58
CA ASN A 18 -23.22 -9.48 4.18
C ASN A 18 -22.75 -8.49 5.26
N SER A 19 -23.09 -8.72 6.52
CA SER A 19 -22.62 -7.87 7.64
C SER A 19 -21.10 -7.91 7.78
N LEU A 20 -20.44 -9.06 7.58
CA LEU A 20 -18.98 -9.16 7.63
C LEU A 20 -18.32 -8.38 6.47
N HIS A 21 -18.97 -8.33 5.31
CA HIS A 21 -18.50 -7.53 4.18
C HIS A 21 -18.62 -6.02 4.49
N GLU A 22 -19.76 -5.58 5.01
CA GLU A 22 -19.97 -4.19 5.43
C GLU A 22 -18.96 -3.77 6.50
N LEU A 23 -18.72 -4.61 7.50
CA LEU A 23 -17.71 -4.37 8.54
C LEU A 23 -16.28 -4.31 7.96
N HIS A 24 -15.95 -5.14 6.98
CA HIS A 24 -14.64 -5.10 6.31
C HIS A 24 -14.46 -3.79 5.51
N VAL A 25 -15.49 -3.34 4.81
CA VAL A 25 -15.49 -2.07 4.07
C VAL A 25 -15.32 -0.90 5.05
N ILE A 26 -16.10 -0.86 6.13
CA ILE A 26 -16.00 0.18 7.17
C ILE A 26 -14.61 0.19 7.81
N THR A 27 -14.02 -0.99 8.06
CA THR A 27 -12.66 -1.10 8.59
C THR A 27 -11.63 -0.56 7.60
N LEU A 28 -11.79 -0.83 6.31
CA LEU A 28 -10.91 -0.32 5.26
C LEU A 28 -11.03 1.21 5.16
N GLU A 29 -12.25 1.73 5.13
CA GLU A 29 -12.54 3.17 5.08
C GLU A 29 -12.02 3.89 6.32
N THR A 30 -12.24 3.34 7.51
CA THR A 30 -11.76 3.91 8.77
C THR A 30 -10.24 3.87 8.84
N ALA A 31 -9.60 2.78 8.39
CA ALA A 31 -8.14 2.70 8.32
C ALA A 31 -7.54 3.72 7.32
N PHE A 32 -8.30 4.12 6.29
CA PHE A 32 -7.92 5.20 5.41
C PHE A 32 -8.02 6.57 6.11
N VAL A 33 -9.12 6.84 6.83
CA VAL A 33 -9.29 8.09 7.60
C VAL A 33 -8.24 8.23 8.70
N LEU A 34 -8.00 7.18 9.49
CA LEU A 34 -6.98 7.17 10.54
C LEU A 34 -5.58 7.47 9.99
N ARG A 35 -5.24 6.95 8.81
CA ARG A 35 -3.95 7.25 8.15
C ARG A 35 -3.79 8.73 7.86
N THR A 36 -4.82 9.36 7.30
CA THR A 36 -4.80 10.77 6.95
C THR A 36 -4.75 11.64 8.20
N PHE A 37 -5.62 11.38 9.18
CA PHE A 37 -5.68 12.14 10.42
C PHE A 37 -4.37 12.03 11.21
N PHE A 38 -3.81 10.83 11.29
CA PHE A 38 -2.52 10.58 11.93
C PHE A 38 -1.40 11.45 11.34
N PHE A 39 -1.26 11.48 10.01
CA PHE A 39 -0.24 12.30 9.38
C PHE A 39 -0.47 13.80 9.55
N VAL A 40 -1.73 14.25 9.58
CA VAL A 40 -2.07 15.66 9.82
C VAL A 40 -1.72 16.07 11.25
N VAL A 41 -2.17 15.31 12.26
CA VAL A 41 -1.85 15.58 13.67
C VAL A 41 -0.34 15.58 13.88
N PHE A 42 0.34 14.55 13.36
CA PHE A 42 1.80 14.44 13.47
C PHE A 42 2.53 15.61 12.79
N GLY A 43 2.06 16.05 11.62
CA GLY A 43 2.63 17.20 10.91
C GLY A 43 2.47 18.51 11.64
N VAL A 44 1.38 18.70 12.39
CA VAL A 44 1.12 19.93 13.17
C VAL A 44 1.86 19.94 14.51
N THR A 45 2.16 18.77 15.10
CA THR A 45 2.86 18.68 16.40
C THR A 45 4.35 19.03 16.34
N ILE A 46 4.99 19.01 15.15
CA ILE A 46 6.45 19.15 15.02
C ILE A 46 6.87 20.60 14.74
N SER A 47 8.04 20.99 15.25
CA SER A 47 8.61 22.30 14.98
C SER A 47 9.12 22.39 13.53
N ILE A 48 8.59 23.34 12.75
CA ILE A 48 9.04 23.64 11.38
C ILE A 48 10.53 24.00 11.35
N SER A 49 11.09 24.52 12.45
CA SER A 49 12.49 24.89 12.58
C SER A 49 13.44 23.72 12.36
N SER A 50 13.11 22.53 12.86
CA SER A 50 13.89 21.30 12.61
C SER A 50 13.78 20.81 11.16
N LEU A 51 12.80 21.28 10.38
CA LEU A 51 12.65 20.92 8.97
C LEU A 51 13.65 21.67 8.09
N PHE A 52 14.07 22.87 8.47
CA PHE A 52 14.90 23.72 7.61
C PHE A 52 16.39 23.40 7.67
N ASP A 53 16.82 22.55 8.62
CA ASP A 53 18.22 22.13 8.72
C ASP A 53 18.49 20.92 7.81
N TYR A 54 19.38 21.15 6.84
CA TYR A 54 19.81 20.19 5.84
C TYR A 54 20.38 18.90 6.44
N ARG A 55 20.95 18.97 7.66
CA ARG A 55 21.52 17.80 8.36
C ARG A 55 20.48 16.73 8.65
N TYR A 56 19.28 17.13 9.07
CA TYR A 56 18.19 16.19 9.37
C TYR A 56 17.58 15.60 8.09
N GLY A 57 17.56 16.36 7.00
CA GLY A 57 17.15 15.89 5.68
C GLY A 57 18.07 14.78 5.14
N LEU A 58 19.38 14.91 5.29
CA LEU A 58 20.32 13.88 4.84
C LEU A 58 20.24 12.61 5.71
N LEU A 59 20.14 12.77 7.03
CA LEU A 59 20.04 11.64 7.96
C LEU A 59 18.74 10.84 7.76
N SER A 60 17.61 11.52 7.58
CA SER A 60 16.32 10.87 7.29
C SER A 60 16.33 10.14 5.94
N LEU A 61 16.97 10.69 4.90
CA LEU A 61 17.12 10.01 3.62
C LEU A 61 17.86 8.67 3.77
N LEU A 62 18.97 8.65 4.53
CA LEU A 62 19.72 7.43 4.83
C LEU A 62 18.84 6.40 5.54
N ILE A 63 18.07 6.83 6.55
CA ILE A 63 17.15 5.98 7.29
C ILE A 63 16.08 5.38 6.36
N VAL A 64 15.51 6.18 5.45
CA VAL A 64 14.53 5.66 4.49
C VAL A 64 15.14 4.59 3.58
N VAL A 65 16.36 4.81 3.09
CA VAL A 65 17.07 3.82 2.27
C VAL A 65 17.25 2.51 3.03
N ILE A 66 17.70 2.57 4.28
CA ILE A 66 17.86 1.39 5.13
C ILE A 66 16.53 0.69 5.39
N LEU A 67 15.47 1.44 5.72
CA LEU A 67 14.13 0.89 5.95
C LEU A 67 13.59 0.18 4.71
N PHE A 68 13.82 0.75 3.52
CA PHE A 68 13.41 0.13 2.27
C PHE A 68 14.25 -1.10 1.93
N ALA A 69 15.56 -1.07 2.19
CA ALA A 69 16.47 -2.20 2.01
C ALA A 69 16.13 -3.37 2.93
N VAL A 70 15.88 -3.11 4.23
CA VAL A 70 15.44 -4.13 5.20
C VAL A 70 14.10 -4.72 4.77
N ARG A 71 13.18 -3.91 4.25
CA ARG A 71 11.91 -4.44 3.71
C ARG A 71 12.15 -5.34 2.50
N TRP A 72 13.01 -4.91 1.58
CA TRP A 72 13.37 -5.70 0.40
C TRP A 72 13.95 -7.05 0.79
N ILE A 73 14.89 -7.08 1.75
CA ILE A 73 15.52 -8.33 2.18
C ILE A 73 14.51 -9.26 2.85
N MET A 74 13.62 -8.74 3.72
CA MET A 74 12.57 -9.53 4.37
C MET A 74 11.60 -10.16 3.37
N LEU A 75 11.14 -9.37 2.37
CA LEU A 75 10.24 -9.90 1.34
C LEU A 75 10.94 -10.95 0.47
N ARG A 76 12.22 -10.73 0.14
CA ARG A 76 13.04 -11.68 -0.61
C ARG A 76 13.20 -13.02 0.11
N VAL A 77 13.32 -13.00 1.43
CA VAL A 77 13.47 -14.20 2.27
C VAL A 77 12.14 -14.96 2.42
N PHE A 78 11.02 -14.27 2.61
CA PHE A 78 9.73 -14.92 2.89
C PHE A 78 8.93 -15.34 1.64
N SER A 79 9.04 -14.63 0.51
CA SER A 79 7.98 -14.64 -0.53
C SER A 79 8.39 -15.18 -1.91
N GLY A 80 9.50 -15.92 -2.03
CA GLY A 80 9.94 -16.65 -3.24
C GLY A 80 9.23 -16.37 -4.58
N LYS A 81 9.90 -15.61 -5.47
CA LYS A 81 9.69 -15.43 -6.93
C LYS A 81 8.57 -14.51 -7.47
N ASP A 82 7.48 -14.20 -6.77
CA ASP A 82 6.46 -13.25 -7.29
C ASP A 82 6.48 -11.90 -6.52
N ILE A 83 7.52 -11.11 -6.77
CA ILE A 83 8.04 -10.11 -5.81
C ILE A 83 7.54 -8.68 -6.07
N THR A 84 7.03 -8.37 -7.26
CA THR A 84 6.79 -6.98 -7.66
C THR A 84 5.49 -6.36 -7.13
N PRO A 85 4.33 -7.03 -7.04
CA PRO A 85 3.11 -6.35 -6.59
C PRO A 85 3.02 -6.19 -5.07
N GLN A 86 3.72 -7.00 -4.27
CA GLN A 86 3.56 -7.00 -2.81
C GLN A 86 4.48 -6.02 -2.08
N LEU A 87 5.67 -5.73 -2.62
CA LEU A 87 6.62 -4.80 -2.00
C LEU A 87 6.07 -3.36 -1.97
N TRP A 88 5.36 -2.99 -3.03
CA TRP A 88 4.89 -1.65 -3.32
C TRP A 88 3.52 -1.33 -2.70
N ILE A 89 2.71 -2.34 -2.37
CA ILE A 89 1.36 -2.18 -1.82
C ILE A 89 1.33 -2.02 -0.28
N ALA A 90 2.40 -2.39 0.42
CA ALA A 90 2.41 -2.51 1.88
C ALA A 90 3.31 -1.51 2.65
N PRO A 91 3.51 -0.23 2.25
CA PRO A 91 4.19 0.73 3.10
C PRO A 91 3.27 1.20 4.24
N ARG A 92 3.16 0.40 5.30
CA ARG A 92 2.46 0.74 6.56
C ARG A 92 3.41 1.52 7.48
N GLY A 93 3.56 2.82 7.21
CA GLY A 93 4.38 3.76 8.01
C GLY A 93 3.73 4.26 9.31
N LEU A 94 2.47 3.91 9.58
CA LEU A 94 1.77 4.35 10.80
C LEU A 94 2.32 3.67 12.08
N ILE A 95 2.62 2.36 12.01
CA ILE A 95 3.08 1.58 13.17
C ILE A 95 4.48 2.02 13.61
N THR A 96 5.37 2.32 12.67
CA THR A 96 6.76 2.72 12.98
C THR A 96 6.84 4.04 13.74
N VAL A 97 5.90 4.96 13.49
CA VAL A 97 5.85 6.25 14.18
C VAL A 97 5.26 6.10 15.58
N LEU A 98 4.21 5.28 15.73
CA LEU A 98 3.68 4.94 17.05
C LEU A 98 4.74 4.24 17.91
N LEU A 99 5.50 3.31 17.31
CA LEU A 99 6.57 2.62 18.00
C LEU A 99 7.68 3.59 18.41
N PHE A 100 8.05 4.53 17.54
CA PHE A 100 9.07 5.54 17.86
C PHE A 100 8.63 6.46 18.99
N PHE A 101 7.40 6.97 18.96
CA PHE A 101 6.87 7.81 20.02
C PHE A 101 6.73 7.06 21.36
N SER A 102 6.61 5.73 21.29
CA SER A 102 6.62 4.85 22.46
C SER A 102 8.03 4.55 22.99
N ILE A 103 9.11 4.99 22.34
CA ILE A 103 10.47 4.78 22.86
C ILE A 103 10.70 5.73 24.05
N PRO A 104 11.00 5.19 25.24
CA PRO A 104 11.27 6.01 26.42
C PRO A 104 12.53 6.85 26.22
N ASN A 105 12.43 8.14 26.58
CA ASN A 105 13.46 9.15 26.45
C ASN A 105 14.29 9.35 27.73
N GLY A 106 14.40 8.32 28.58
CA GLY A 106 15.10 8.40 29.86
C GLY A 106 14.31 9.05 31.00
N TRP A 107 13.12 9.59 30.71
CA TRP A 107 12.18 10.16 31.69
C TRP A 107 11.01 9.24 32.00
N VAL A 108 10.95 8.07 31.36
CA VAL A 108 9.84 7.12 31.46
C VAL A 108 10.43 5.73 31.66
N ASP A 109 10.00 4.99 32.69
CA ASP A 109 10.43 3.61 32.93
C ASP A 109 9.80 2.66 31.88
N VAL A 110 10.29 1.41 31.79
CA VAL A 110 9.79 0.35 30.88
C VAL A 110 8.29 0.08 31.07
N HIS A 111 7.72 0.46 32.21
CA HIS A 111 6.30 0.35 32.55
C HIS A 111 5.45 1.59 32.18
N GLY A 112 6.04 2.65 31.63
CA GLY A 112 5.30 3.85 31.19
C GLY A 112 5.08 4.92 32.27
N GLU A 113 5.72 4.78 33.44
CA GLU A 113 5.64 5.77 34.52
C GLU A 113 6.70 6.86 34.38
N MET A 114 6.32 8.10 34.69
CA MET A 114 7.21 9.27 34.61
C MET A 114 8.20 9.23 35.79
N LEU A 115 9.49 9.17 35.49
CA LEU A 115 10.55 9.23 36.50
C LEU A 115 10.78 10.68 36.93
N ASN A 116 10.87 10.92 38.24
CA ASN A 116 11.22 12.23 38.79
C ASN A 116 12.69 12.60 38.58
N GLU A 117 13.53 11.62 38.25
CA GLU A 117 14.96 11.79 37.99
C GLU A 117 15.32 11.08 36.69
N TYR A 118 16.05 11.79 35.83
CA TYR A 118 16.52 11.26 34.55
C TYR A 118 17.45 10.08 34.80
N ASN A 119 17.15 8.93 34.19
CA ASN A 119 17.96 7.72 34.33
C ASN A 119 18.53 7.32 32.97
N SER A 120 19.85 7.48 32.82
CA SER A 120 20.58 7.18 31.58
C SER A 120 20.47 5.71 31.15
N LYS A 121 20.08 4.80 32.06
CA LYS A 121 19.83 3.38 31.75
C LYS A 121 18.55 3.15 30.94
N PHE A 122 17.61 4.09 30.97
CA PHE A 122 16.35 4.08 30.21
C PHE A 122 16.33 5.11 29.08
N ASP A 123 17.44 5.81 28.86
CA ASP A 123 17.58 6.72 27.74
C ASP A 123 18.04 5.96 26.49
N CYS A 124 17.07 5.53 25.70
CA CYS A 124 17.31 4.94 24.39
C CYS A 124 17.33 6.00 23.28
N THR A 125 17.40 7.30 23.61
CA THR A 125 17.47 8.36 22.61
C THR A 125 18.88 8.51 22.06
N ILE A 126 18.95 8.68 20.75
CA ILE A 126 20.20 8.95 20.05
C ILE A 126 20.35 10.48 20.03
N ALA A 127 21.50 11.00 20.48
CA ALA A 127 21.76 12.44 20.66
C ALA A 127 21.60 13.33 19.39
N PHE A 128 21.42 12.72 18.22
CA PHE A 128 21.21 13.41 16.94
C PHE A 128 19.82 13.17 16.34
N PHE A 129 18.91 12.53 17.08
CA PHE A 129 17.60 12.13 16.59
C PHE A 129 16.50 13.10 16.99
N ASP A 130 16.43 14.23 16.28
CA ASP A 130 15.35 15.21 16.42
C ASP A 130 14.03 14.69 15.81
N GLN A 131 12.90 15.19 16.32
CA GLN A 131 11.56 14.87 15.80
C GLN A 131 11.41 15.20 14.30
N GLY A 132 12.16 16.19 13.79
CA GLY A 132 12.18 16.54 12.36
C GLY A 132 12.61 15.38 11.43
N ILE A 133 13.46 14.45 11.89
CA ILE A 133 13.91 13.30 11.10
C ILE A 133 12.76 12.35 10.81
N LEU A 134 11.86 12.16 11.79
CA LEU A 134 10.68 11.32 11.63
C LEU A 134 9.74 11.91 10.59
N LEU A 135 9.49 13.22 10.68
CA LEU A 135 8.65 13.93 9.71
C LEU A 135 9.19 13.77 8.30
N TYR A 136 10.48 13.99 8.08
CA TYR A 136 11.11 13.77 6.78
C TYR A 136 10.96 12.32 6.30
N THR A 137 11.23 11.35 7.17
CA THR A 137 11.12 9.92 6.86
C THR A 137 9.69 9.55 6.44
N ILE A 138 8.69 10.06 7.16
CA ILE A 138 7.27 9.82 6.93
C ILE A 138 6.80 10.49 5.63
N LEU A 139 7.18 11.74 5.41
CA LEU A 139 6.79 12.52 4.24
C LEU A 139 7.36 11.86 2.97
N LEU A 140 8.65 11.51 3.00
CA LEU A 140 9.33 10.86 1.89
C LEU A 140 8.72 9.47 1.59
N THR A 141 8.44 8.67 2.62
CA THR A 141 7.80 7.36 2.43
C THR A 141 6.34 7.45 1.97
N SER A 142 5.59 8.48 2.38
CA SER A 142 4.21 8.73 1.94
C SER A 142 4.14 9.15 0.48
N ILE A 143 5.09 9.98 0.02
CA ILE A 143 5.24 10.32 -1.40
C ILE A 143 5.58 9.06 -2.20
N ILE A 144 6.58 8.28 -1.77
CA ILE A 144 6.94 7.02 -2.43
C ILE A 144 5.74 6.06 -2.51
N MET A 145 4.98 5.91 -1.42
CA MET A 145 3.74 5.11 -1.40
C MET A 145 2.70 5.62 -2.38
N THR A 146 2.54 6.94 -2.49
CA THR A 146 1.56 7.54 -3.41
C THR A 146 1.95 7.28 -4.86
N ILE A 147 3.22 7.52 -5.22
CA ILE A 147 3.79 7.26 -6.55
C ILE A 147 3.72 5.77 -6.91
N SER A 148 4.01 4.90 -5.93
CA SER A 148 3.90 3.45 -6.05
C SER A 148 2.49 2.99 -6.45
N LEU A 149 1.48 3.48 -5.72
CA LEU A 149 0.10 3.07 -5.94
C LEU A 149 -0.45 3.60 -7.26
N ILE A 150 -0.11 4.82 -7.65
CA ILE A 150 -0.56 5.37 -8.94
C ILE A 150 0.07 4.59 -10.11
N MET A 151 1.34 4.20 -10.01
CA MET A 151 2.00 3.41 -11.06
C MET A 151 1.46 1.97 -11.11
N THR A 152 1.21 1.34 -9.95
CA THR A 152 0.69 -0.03 -9.87
C THR A 152 -0.79 -0.15 -10.28
N ARG A 153 -1.62 0.87 -10.02
CA ARG A 153 -3.03 0.91 -10.51
C ARG A 153 -3.10 1.13 -12.02
N GLY A 154 -2.18 1.92 -12.58
CA GLY A 154 -2.12 2.19 -14.02
C GLY A 154 -1.83 0.94 -14.85
N GLU A 155 -1.03 0.00 -14.34
CA GLU A 155 -0.68 -1.26 -15.03
C GLU A 155 -1.91 -2.16 -15.22
N LYS A 156 -2.71 -2.39 -14.17
CA LYS A 156 -3.93 -3.22 -14.26
C LYS A 156 -5.02 -2.62 -15.14
N VAL A 157 -5.14 -1.29 -15.20
CA VAL A 157 -6.12 -0.61 -16.08
C VAL A 157 -5.64 -0.63 -17.53
N LYS A 158 -4.33 -0.49 -17.78
CA LYS A 158 -3.76 -0.60 -19.13
C LYS A 158 -3.94 -1.99 -19.72
N ASP A 159 -3.74 -3.05 -18.93
CA ASP A 159 -3.91 -4.43 -19.42
C ASP A 159 -5.35 -4.73 -19.86
N VAL A 160 -6.36 -4.31 -19.08
CA VAL A 160 -7.77 -4.53 -19.45
C VAL A 160 -8.21 -3.68 -20.65
N LEU A 161 -7.65 -2.48 -20.81
CA LEU A 161 -7.93 -1.64 -21.97
C LEU A 161 -7.24 -2.17 -23.23
N LEU A 162 -6.00 -2.67 -23.13
CA LEU A 162 -5.31 -3.29 -24.25
C LEU A 162 -5.99 -4.58 -24.72
N ASP A 163 -6.50 -5.40 -23.80
CA ASP A 163 -7.26 -6.60 -24.13
C ASP A 163 -8.58 -6.26 -24.84
N SER A 164 -9.29 -5.23 -24.36
CA SER A 164 -10.52 -4.72 -24.99
C SER A 164 -10.28 -4.18 -26.41
N ILE A 165 -9.17 -3.47 -26.63
CA ILE A 165 -8.79 -2.94 -27.95
C ILE A 165 -8.40 -4.09 -28.90
N LYS A 166 -7.70 -5.10 -28.40
CA LYS A 166 -7.27 -6.27 -29.19
C LYS A 166 -8.46 -7.13 -29.62
N LEU A 167 -9.44 -7.33 -28.74
CA LEU A 167 -10.69 -8.03 -29.06
C LEU A 167 -11.51 -7.27 -30.11
N LYS A 168 -11.69 -5.95 -29.93
CA LYS A 168 -12.43 -5.12 -30.89
C LYS A 168 -11.77 -5.06 -32.28
N SER A 169 -10.43 -5.07 -32.33
CA SER A 169 -9.69 -5.14 -33.59
C SER A 169 -9.78 -6.51 -34.28
N GLY A 170 -9.88 -7.60 -33.50
CA GLY A 170 -10.09 -8.95 -34.03
C GLY A 170 -11.47 -9.12 -34.65
N ASP A 171 -12.50 -8.60 -33.97
CA ASP A 171 -13.90 -8.70 -34.40
C ASP A 171 -14.13 -7.97 -35.74
N ASN A 172 -13.62 -6.74 -35.87
CA ASN A 172 -13.70 -5.97 -37.11
C ASN A 172 -13.04 -6.69 -38.31
N LYS A 173 -11.95 -7.42 -38.08
CA LYS A 173 -11.24 -8.17 -39.13
C LYS A 173 -12.00 -9.44 -39.55
N VAL A 174 -12.77 -10.03 -38.64
CA VAL A 174 -13.63 -11.18 -38.94
C VAL A 174 -14.86 -10.72 -39.72
N VAL A 175 -15.50 -9.62 -39.28
CA VAL A 175 -16.65 -9.01 -39.96
C VAL A 175 -16.30 -8.63 -41.40
N SER A 176 -15.15 -7.97 -41.63
CA SER A 176 -14.74 -7.59 -42.98
C SER A 176 -14.52 -8.79 -43.90
N LYS A 177 -13.98 -9.90 -43.38
CA LYS A 177 -13.77 -11.14 -44.14
C LYS A 177 -15.07 -11.87 -44.48
N ILE A 178 -16.05 -11.80 -43.58
CA ILE A 178 -17.39 -12.37 -43.83
C ILE A 178 -18.10 -11.54 -44.90
N GLU A 179 -17.99 -10.21 -44.85
CA GLU A 179 -18.58 -9.32 -45.85
C GLU A 179 -17.95 -9.52 -47.24
N GLU A 180 -16.62 -9.65 -47.31
CA GLU A 180 -15.89 -9.95 -48.55
C GLU A 180 -16.28 -11.33 -49.13
N ALA A 181 -16.41 -12.37 -48.29
CA ALA A 181 -16.85 -13.70 -48.71
C ALA A 181 -18.33 -13.77 -49.15
N LEU A 182 -19.19 -12.89 -48.61
CA LEU A 182 -20.60 -12.79 -49.01
C LEU A 182 -20.75 -12.02 -50.32
N SER A 183 -19.95 -10.97 -50.55
CA SER A 183 -19.93 -10.27 -51.83
C SER A 183 -19.41 -11.13 -52.98
N ASP A 184 -18.38 -11.95 -52.74
CA ASP A 184 -17.80 -12.85 -53.74
C ASP A 184 -18.77 -13.98 -54.15
N ASN A 185 -19.56 -14.50 -53.19
CA ASN A 185 -20.59 -15.51 -53.47
C ASN A 185 -21.80 -14.94 -54.24
N HIS A 186 -22.08 -13.63 -54.12
CA HIS A 186 -23.18 -13.00 -54.87
C HIS A 186 -22.82 -12.80 -56.35
N GLN A 187 -21.55 -12.55 -56.68
CA GLN A 187 -21.13 -12.42 -58.08
C GLN A 187 -21.15 -13.76 -58.85
N HIS A 188 -20.96 -14.89 -58.17
CA HIS A 188 -20.98 -16.21 -58.82
C HIS A 188 -22.39 -16.75 -59.12
N ILE A 189 -23.44 -16.20 -58.52
CA ILE A 189 -24.83 -16.63 -58.75
C ILE A 189 -25.44 -15.93 -59.99
N ASP A 190 -24.98 -14.71 -60.31
CA ASP A 190 -25.50 -13.93 -61.45
C ASP A 190 -24.84 -14.30 -62.80
N GLU A 191 -23.69 -14.99 -62.82
CA GLU A 191 -23.02 -15.42 -64.07
C GLU A 191 -23.48 -16.81 -64.59
N GLN A 192 -24.40 -17.50 -63.91
CA GLN A 192 -24.91 -18.82 -64.33
C GLN A 192 -26.39 -18.83 -64.78
N GLN A 193 -27.02 -17.67 -65.00
CA GLN A 193 -28.33 -17.57 -65.67
C GLN A 193 -28.23 -17.05 -67.11
#